data_AF-A0A9N7AH25-F1
#
_entry.id   AF-A0A9N7AH25-F1
#
_cell.length_a   1.000
_cell.length_b   1.000
_cell.length_c   1.000
_cell.angle_alpha   90.00
_cell.angle_beta   90.00
_cell.angle_gamma   90.00
#
_symmetry.space_group_name_H-M   'P 1'
#
loop_
_entity.id
_entity.type
_entity.pdbx_description
1 polymer ?
#
loop_
_entity_poly.entity_id
_entity_poly.type
_entity_poly.pdbx_seq_one_letter_code
_entity_poly.pdbx_strand_id
1 'polypeptide(L)'
;MTTLSLLAGLALGPVVGLVATLAMDVAMARLPEGTTAPKVAAGVLTDTPVDDAPERLATWVHYVAGGGSGLLFVGLVAAVGSLLGLGPLVTLAVAGVALLALMVGFFALVPLPRASGLPRQRLGPIRRDWAVSAATYVLVAAAVVGVATGV
;
A
#
# COMPACT_ATOMS: atom_id res chain seq x y z
N MET A 1 23.30 9.80 -10.24
CA MET A 1 21.94 9.64 -9.69
C MET A 1 20.99 10.27 -10.68
N THR A 2 20.08 9.50 -11.27
CA THR A 2 19.02 10.02 -12.15
C THR A 2 17.99 10.74 -11.29
N THR A 3 18.01 12.08 -11.32
CA THR A 3 17.00 12.91 -10.66
C THR A 3 15.73 12.90 -11.50
N LEU A 4 14.71 12.16 -11.06
CA LEU A 4 13.36 12.29 -11.60
C LEU A 4 12.88 13.73 -11.35
N SER A 5 12.43 14.42 -12.40
CA SER A 5 11.78 15.71 -12.21
C SER A 5 10.51 15.53 -11.37
N LEU A 6 10.11 16.56 -10.61
CA LEU A 6 8.91 16.51 -9.78
C LEU A 6 7.67 16.03 -10.57
N LEU A 7 7.51 16.53 -11.79
CA LEU A 7 6.41 16.17 -12.70
C LEU A 7 6.47 14.71 -13.13
N ALA A 8 7.67 14.21 -13.44
CA ALA A 8 7.84 12.81 -13.81
C ALA A 8 7.61 11.87 -12.59
N GLY A 9 7.98 12.29 -11.37
CA GLY A 9 7.64 11.58 -10.14
C GLY A 9 6.13 11.55 -9.86
N LEU A 10 5.44 12.68 -10.08
CA LEU A 10 3.98 12.81 -9.95
C LEU A 10 3.21 11.91 -10.92
N ALA A 11 3.72 11.72 -12.14
CA ALA A 11 3.14 10.80 -13.11
C ALA A 11 3.50 9.33 -12.82
N LEU A 12 4.76 9.06 -12.45
CA LEU A 12 5.26 7.71 -12.20
C LEU A 12 4.64 7.08 -10.96
N GLY A 13 4.50 7.85 -9.88
CA GLY A 13 4.00 7.39 -8.59
C GLY A 13 2.65 6.64 -8.65
N PRO A 14 1.59 7.24 -9.22
CA PRO A 14 0.31 6.58 -9.39
C PRO A 14 0.39 5.33 -10.26
N VAL A 15 1.20 5.32 -11.33
CA VAL A 15 1.38 4.14 -12.19
C VAL A 15 2.05 3.00 -11.42
N VAL A 16 3.14 3.29 -10.70
CA VAL A 16 3.81 2.34 -9.80
C VAL A 16 2.79 1.77 -8.81
N GLY A 17 1.99 2.64 -8.20
CA GLY A 17 1.00 2.23 -7.21
C GLY A 17 -0.09 1.34 -7.78
N LEU A 18 -0.64 1.67 -8.95
CA LEU A 18 -1.66 0.84 -9.59
C LEU A 18 -1.13 -0.54 -9.96
N VAL A 19 0.10 -0.64 -10.50
CA VAL A 19 0.73 -1.93 -10.81
C VAL A 19 0.94 -2.77 -9.54
N ALA A 20 1.42 -2.13 -8.47
CA ALA A 20 1.62 -2.79 -7.19
C ALA A 20 0.29 -3.23 -6.54
N THR A 21 -0.79 -2.45 -6.69
CA THR A 21 -2.14 -2.82 -6.25
C THR A 21 -2.66 -4.04 -7.00
N LEU A 22 -2.47 -4.12 -8.32
CA LEU A 22 -2.87 -5.31 -9.09
C LEU A 22 -2.12 -6.57 -8.63
N ALA A 23 -0.84 -6.46 -8.27
CA ALA A 23 -0.11 -7.58 -7.70
C ALA A 23 -0.61 -7.94 -6.29
N MET A 24 -0.99 -6.94 -5.51
CA MET A 24 -1.61 -7.11 -4.20
C MET A 24 -2.97 -7.83 -4.31
N ASP A 25 -3.78 -7.56 -5.34
CA ASP A 25 -5.04 -8.27 -5.60
C ASP A 25 -4.80 -9.79 -5.74
N VAL A 26 -3.72 -10.18 -6.45
CA VAL A 26 -3.33 -11.59 -6.61
C VAL A 26 -2.94 -12.22 -5.27
N ALA A 27 -2.23 -11.49 -4.41
CA ALA A 27 -1.89 -11.98 -3.08
C ALA A 27 -3.14 -12.11 -2.21
N MET A 28 -4.00 -11.09 -2.20
CA MET A 28 -5.25 -11.08 -1.44
C MET A 28 -6.16 -12.24 -1.83
N ALA A 29 -6.28 -12.55 -3.13
CA ALA A 29 -7.09 -13.67 -3.61
C ALA A 29 -6.62 -15.05 -3.09
N ARG A 30 -5.38 -15.15 -2.58
CA ARG A 30 -4.79 -16.39 -2.03
C ARG A 30 -4.77 -16.41 -0.50
N LEU A 31 -5.12 -15.30 0.15
CA LEU A 31 -5.11 -15.17 1.61
C LEU A 31 -6.50 -15.40 2.19
N PRO A 32 -6.62 -16.02 3.37
CA PRO A 32 -7.91 -16.30 4.00
C PRO A 32 -8.83 -15.09 4.14
N GLU A 33 -8.30 -13.92 4.48
CA GLU A 33 -9.11 -12.71 4.68
C GLU A 33 -9.46 -11.98 3.37
N GLY A 34 -8.92 -12.39 2.23
CA GLY A 34 -9.32 -11.90 0.92
C GLY A 34 -9.39 -10.38 0.82
N THR A 35 -10.53 -9.85 0.36
CA THR A 35 -10.80 -8.42 0.20
C THR A 35 -11.31 -7.72 1.46
N THR A 36 -11.11 -8.29 2.65
CA THR A 36 -11.60 -7.72 3.91
C THR A 36 -11.00 -6.34 4.19
N ALA A 37 -9.72 -6.11 3.90
CA ALA A 37 -9.08 -4.82 4.19
C ALA A 37 -9.71 -3.62 3.43
N PRO A 38 -9.95 -3.71 2.11
CA PRO A 38 -10.76 -2.71 1.40
C PRO A 38 -12.17 -2.53 1.96
N LYS A 39 -12.86 -3.62 2.34
CA LYS A 39 -14.20 -3.54 2.94
C LYS A 39 -14.19 -2.87 4.31
N VAL A 40 -13.14 -3.07 5.11
CA VAL A 40 -12.89 -2.33 6.37
C VAL A 40 -12.80 -0.83 6.12
N ALA A 41 -12.04 -0.40 5.12
CA ALA A 41 -11.92 1.02 4.79
C ALA A 41 -13.26 1.60 4.30
N ALA A 42 -13.96 0.90 3.41
CA ALA A 42 -15.27 1.31 2.93
C ALA A 42 -16.29 1.42 4.07
N GLY A 43 -16.39 0.39 4.92
CA GLY A 43 -17.32 0.38 6.05
C GLY A 43 -17.07 1.51 7.04
N VAL A 44 -15.81 1.87 7.31
CA VAL A 44 -15.47 3.05 8.13
C VAL A 44 -15.90 4.36 7.47
N LEU A 45 -15.78 4.47 6.14
CA LEU A 45 -16.19 5.67 5.41
C LEU A 45 -17.72 5.83 5.31
N THR A 46 -18.45 4.72 5.33
CA THR A 46 -19.92 4.70 5.20
C THR A 46 -20.66 4.46 6.50
N ASP A 47 -19.95 4.26 7.61
CA ASP A 47 -20.50 3.85 8.91
C ASP A 47 -21.41 2.61 8.81
N THR A 48 -20.98 1.61 8.05
CA THR A 48 -21.69 0.34 7.87
C THR A 48 -20.85 -0.85 8.36
N PRO A 49 -21.47 -1.93 8.84
CA PRO A 49 -20.76 -3.17 9.14
C PRO A 49 -19.91 -3.63 7.96
N VAL A 50 -18.74 -4.23 8.22
CA VAL A 50 -17.77 -4.62 7.17
C VAL A 50 -18.38 -5.55 6.12
N ASP A 51 -19.26 -6.46 6.52
CA ASP A 51 -19.90 -7.41 5.61
C ASP A 51 -20.95 -6.75 4.70
N ASP A 52 -21.48 -5.60 5.10
CA ASP A 52 -22.47 -4.80 4.37
C ASP A 52 -21.83 -3.62 3.59
N ALA A 53 -20.51 -3.43 3.70
CA ALA A 53 -19.82 -2.31 3.10
C ALA A 53 -19.91 -2.34 1.55
N PRO A 54 -20.18 -1.21 0.87
CA PRO A 54 -20.37 -1.22 -0.58
C PRO A 54 -19.14 -1.68 -1.35
N GLU A 55 -19.27 -2.75 -2.13
CA GLU A 55 -18.14 -3.37 -2.84
C GLU A 55 -17.46 -2.40 -3.82
N ARG A 56 -18.25 -1.61 -4.55
CA ARG A 56 -17.72 -0.60 -5.46
C ARG A 56 -16.86 0.43 -4.74
N LEU A 57 -17.28 0.86 -3.54
CA LEU A 57 -16.50 1.81 -2.75
C LEU A 57 -15.22 1.17 -2.22
N ALA A 58 -15.30 -0.08 -1.76
CA ALA A 58 -14.13 -0.84 -1.33
C ALA A 58 -13.08 -0.93 -2.46
N THR A 59 -13.50 -1.28 -3.67
CA THR A 59 -12.63 -1.29 -4.86
C THR A 59 -12.05 0.10 -5.15
N TRP A 60 -12.87 1.14 -5.15
CA TRP A 60 -12.40 2.51 -5.40
C TRP A 60 -11.36 2.97 -4.40
N VAL A 61 -11.64 2.80 -3.10
CA VAL A 61 -10.72 3.16 -2.02
C VAL A 61 -9.43 2.36 -2.13
N HIS A 62 -9.51 1.07 -2.49
CA HIS A 62 -8.34 0.22 -2.69
C HIS A 62 -7.39 0.77 -3.76
N TYR A 63 -7.90 1.06 -4.97
CA TYR A 63 -7.07 1.55 -6.06
C TYR A 63 -6.62 3.01 -5.87
N VAL A 64 -7.44 3.88 -5.27
CA VAL A 64 -7.04 5.26 -4.97
C VAL A 64 -5.95 5.28 -3.90
N ALA A 65 -6.13 4.52 -2.81
CA ALA A 65 -5.10 4.39 -1.77
C ALA A 65 -3.83 3.73 -2.32
N GLY A 66 -3.99 2.76 -3.23
CA GLY A 66 -2.91 2.14 -3.99
C GLY A 66 -2.09 3.15 -4.79
N GLY A 67 -2.73 3.87 -5.71
CA GLY A 67 -2.07 4.94 -6.48
C GLY A 67 -1.40 5.99 -5.59
N GLY A 68 -2.09 6.42 -4.52
CA GLY A 68 -1.53 7.35 -3.52
C GLY A 68 -0.30 6.80 -2.80
N SER A 69 -0.31 5.52 -2.43
CA SER A 69 0.82 4.84 -1.80
C SER A 69 2.01 4.74 -2.74
N GLY A 70 1.79 4.61 -4.05
CA GLY A 70 2.84 4.58 -5.06
C GLY A 70 3.51 5.93 -5.22
N LEU A 71 2.72 7.00 -5.23
CA LEU A 71 3.23 8.37 -5.18
C LEU A 71 4.04 8.63 -3.91
N LEU A 72 3.52 8.21 -2.76
CA LEU A 72 4.24 8.31 -1.48
C LEU A 72 5.57 7.54 -1.54
N PHE A 73 5.59 6.33 -2.10
CA PHE A 73 6.81 5.53 -2.22
C PHE A 73 7.88 6.21 -3.06
N VAL A 74 7.53 6.71 -4.25
CA VAL A 74 8.46 7.47 -5.10
C VAL A 74 8.99 8.71 -4.36
N GLY A 75 8.13 9.42 -3.63
CA GLY A 75 8.53 10.54 -2.78
C GLY A 75 9.50 10.13 -1.66
N LEU A 76 9.28 9.00 -0.98
CA LEU A 76 10.17 8.46 0.03
C LEU A 76 11.53 8.08 -0.56
N VAL A 77 11.57 7.42 -1.71
CA VAL A 77 12.81 7.08 -2.42
C VAL A 77 13.61 8.34 -2.74
N ALA A 78 12.96 9.38 -3.28
CA ALA A 78 13.60 10.65 -3.57
C ALA A 78 14.15 11.32 -2.29
N ALA A 79 13.35 11.38 -1.21
CA ALA A 79 13.74 12.00 0.05
C ALA A 79 14.91 11.27 0.72
N VAL A 80 14.86 9.94 0.80
CA VAL A 80 15.93 9.10 1.35
C VAL A 80 17.22 9.28 0.54
N GLY A 81 17.11 9.23 -0.79
CA GLY A 81 18.25 9.43 -1.67
C GLY A 81 18.90 10.81 -1.50
N SER A 82 18.09 11.88 -1.39
CA SER A 82 18.61 13.24 -1.22
C SER A 82 19.19 13.52 0.16
N LEU A 83 18.61 12.94 1.22
CA LEU A 83 19.00 13.25 2.60
C LEU A 83 20.17 12.39 3.09
N LEU A 84 20.23 11.13 2.66
CA LEU A 84 21.18 10.16 3.21
C LEU A 84 22.30 9.79 2.24
N GLY A 85 22.18 10.17 0.96
CA GLY A 85 23.22 9.92 -0.06
C GLY A 85 23.54 8.44 -0.26
N LEU A 86 22.57 7.55 0.01
CA LEU A 86 22.77 6.10 -0.03
C LEU A 86 22.82 5.58 -1.47
N GLY A 87 23.45 4.41 -1.64
CA GLY A 87 23.40 3.68 -2.90
C GLY A 87 21.97 3.28 -3.29
N PRO A 88 21.64 3.15 -4.59
CA PRO A 88 20.26 3.03 -5.05
C PRO A 88 19.46 1.87 -4.43
N LEU A 89 20.08 0.69 -4.30
CA LEU A 89 19.45 -0.48 -3.66
C LEU A 89 19.14 -0.24 -2.18
N VAL A 90 20.05 0.41 -1.45
CA VAL A 90 19.85 0.72 -0.03
C VAL A 90 18.75 1.77 0.13
N THR A 91 18.70 2.78 -0.75
CA THR A 91 17.63 3.78 -0.80
C THR A 91 16.26 3.11 -1.00
N LEU A 92 16.14 2.20 -1.97
CA LEU A 92 14.90 1.44 -2.21
C LEU A 92 14.51 0.60 -0.99
N ALA A 93 15.47 -0.09 -0.37
CA ALA A 93 15.21 -0.91 0.82
C ALA A 93 14.71 -0.06 1.99
N VAL A 94 15.36 1.07 2.29
CA VAL A 94 14.97 1.97 3.38
C VAL A 94 13.58 2.58 3.12
N ALA A 95 13.34 3.11 1.92
CA ALA A 95 12.04 3.63 1.55
C ALA A 95 10.95 2.55 1.58
N GLY A 96 11.29 1.32 1.19
CA GLY A 96 10.38 0.17 1.19
C GLY A 96 9.97 -0.23 2.60
N VAL A 97 10.95 -0.34 3.52
CA VAL A 97 10.67 -0.59 4.94
C VAL A 97 9.81 0.52 5.54
N ALA A 98 10.09 1.78 5.22
CA ALA A 98 9.29 2.91 5.68
C ALA A 98 7.84 2.84 5.16
N LEU A 99 7.63 2.58 3.87
CA LEU A 99 6.28 2.44 3.31
C LEU A 99 5.54 1.24 3.91
N LEU A 100 6.22 0.10 4.07
CA LEU A 100 5.62 -1.09 4.67
C LEU A 100 5.14 -0.80 6.10
N ALA A 101 5.98 -0.14 6.90
CA ALA A 101 5.62 0.25 8.26
C ALA A 101 4.42 1.22 8.26
N LEU A 102 4.38 2.18 7.33
CA LEU A 102 3.26 3.10 7.19
C LEU A 102 1.97 2.37 6.79
N MET A 103 1.99 1.48 5.79
CA MET A 103 0.81 0.73 5.36
C MET A 103 0.28 -0.19 6.47
N VAL A 104 1.16 -0.97 7.09
CA VAL A 104 0.79 -1.90 8.18
C VAL A 104 0.29 -1.14 9.40
N GLY A 105 1.05 -0.12 9.83
CA GLY A 105 0.71 0.70 10.99
C GLY A 105 -0.58 1.49 10.78
N PHE A 106 -0.73 2.16 9.64
CA PHE A 106 -1.94 2.92 9.32
C PHE A 106 -3.17 2.03 9.40
N PHE A 107 -3.19 0.90 8.68
CA PHE A 107 -4.35 0.01 8.68
C PHE A 107 -4.66 -0.57 10.08
N ALA A 108 -3.62 -1.04 10.79
CA ALA A 108 -3.80 -1.70 12.09
C ALA A 108 -4.25 -0.73 13.20
N LEU A 109 -3.88 0.55 13.10
CA LEU A 109 -4.14 1.57 14.13
C LEU A 109 -5.29 2.52 13.77
N VAL A 110 -5.64 2.65 12.48
CA VAL A 110 -6.62 3.64 12.03
C VAL A 110 -7.96 3.00 11.60
N PRO A 111 -8.11 2.40 10.41
CA PRO A 111 -9.41 1.88 9.98
C PRO A 111 -9.81 0.62 10.73
N LEU A 112 -8.91 -0.33 11.00
CA LEU A 112 -9.29 -1.60 11.61
C LEU A 112 -9.92 -1.45 13.01
N PRO A 113 -9.39 -0.61 13.92
CA PRO A 113 -10.03 -0.37 15.23
C PRO A 113 -11.37 0.36 15.16
N ARG A 114 -11.65 1.05 14.04
CA ARG A 114 -12.89 1.81 13.82
C ARG A 114 -13.98 0.98 13.13
N ALA A 115 -13.61 -0.16 12.55
CA ALA A 115 -14.54 -1.02 11.83
C ALA A 115 -15.53 -1.70 12.77
N SER A 116 -16.80 -1.79 12.34
CA SER A 116 -17.88 -2.50 13.03
C SER A 116 -18.21 -3.83 12.32
N GLY A 117 -18.88 -4.75 13.01
CA GLY A 117 -19.29 -6.04 12.43
C GLY A 117 -18.19 -7.12 12.36
N LEU A 118 -17.00 -6.87 12.91
CA LEU A 118 -15.92 -7.86 12.96
C LEU A 118 -15.81 -8.54 14.34
N PRO A 119 -15.84 -9.89 14.41
CA PRO A 119 -15.47 -10.64 15.61
C PRO A 119 -14.02 -10.33 16.03
N ARG A 120 -13.77 -10.18 17.34
CA ARG A 120 -12.43 -9.86 17.87
C ARG A 120 -11.36 -10.88 17.47
N GLN A 121 -11.75 -12.13 17.31
CA GLN A 121 -10.87 -13.24 16.92
C GLN A 121 -10.32 -13.08 15.48
N ARG A 122 -11.04 -12.37 14.60
CA ARG A 122 -10.61 -12.12 13.22
C ARG A 122 -9.58 -10.98 13.08
N LEU A 123 -9.45 -10.12 14.09
CA LEU A 123 -8.56 -8.95 14.00
C LEU A 123 -7.07 -9.33 13.81
N GLY A 124 -6.62 -10.40 14.45
CA GLY A 124 -5.25 -10.91 14.28
C GLY A 124 -4.98 -11.41 12.85
N PRO A 125 -5.77 -12.37 12.35
CA PRO A 125 -5.71 -12.82 10.95
C PRO A 125 -5.78 -11.68 9.93
N ILE A 126 -6.71 -10.72 10.10
CA ILE A 126 -6.84 -9.56 9.21
C ILE A 126 -5.56 -8.72 9.17
N ARG A 127 -4.93 -8.45 10.32
CA ARG A 127 -3.66 -7.71 10.38
C ARG A 127 -2.52 -8.46 9.69
N ARG A 128 -2.44 -9.77 9.88
CA ARG A 128 -1.41 -10.62 9.26
C ARG A 128 -1.55 -10.64 7.75
N ASP A 129 -2.76 -10.91 7.26
CA ASP A 129 -3.03 -11.01 5.83
C ASP A 129 -2.85 -9.64 5.14
N TRP A 130 -3.22 -8.55 5.83
CA TRP A 130 -2.88 -7.19 5.41
C TRP A 130 -1.37 -6.97 5.29
N ALA A 131 -0.58 -7.40 6.29
CA ALA A 131 0.87 -7.24 6.25
C ALA A 131 1.52 -7.99 5.08
N VAL A 132 1.06 -9.19 4.76
CA VAL A 132 1.52 -9.95 3.58
C VAL A 132 1.15 -9.24 2.28
N SER A 133 -0.07 -8.72 2.20
CA SER A 133 -0.56 -7.98 1.02
C SER A 133 0.22 -6.67 0.82
N ALA A 134 0.45 -5.92 1.90
CA ALA A 134 1.26 -4.70 1.89
C ALA A 134 2.73 -4.98 1.54
N ALA A 135 3.30 -6.09 2.01
CA ALA A 135 4.65 -6.51 1.62
C ALA A 135 4.73 -6.80 0.11
N THR A 136 3.72 -7.48 -0.45
CA THR A 136 3.63 -7.74 -1.89
C THR A 136 3.61 -6.41 -2.67
N TYR A 137 2.76 -5.48 -2.24
CA TYR A 137 2.69 -4.15 -2.83
C TYR A 137 4.05 -3.44 -2.83
N VAL A 138 4.74 -3.39 -1.68
CA VAL A 138 6.03 -2.70 -1.53
C VAL A 138 7.12 -3.34 -2.40
N LEU A 139 7.18 -4.67 -2.45
CA LEU A 139 8.16 -5.40 -3.26
C LEU A 139 7.98 -5.09 -4.75
N VAL A 140 6.74 -5.11 -5.23
CA VAL A 140 6.45 -4.78 -6.64
C VAL A 140 6.71 -3.31 -6.93
N ALA A 141 6.29 -2.40 -6.04
CA ALA A 141 6.58 -0.98 -6.19
C ALA A 141 8.09 -0.71 -6.27
N ALA A 142 8.89 -1.33 -5.39
CA ALA A 142 10.35 -1.23 -5.41
C ALA A 142 10.95 -1.78 -6.70
N ALA A 143 10.47 -2.94 -7.19
CA ALA A 143 10.92 -3.52 -8.45
C ALA A 143 10.60 -2.61 -9.65
N VAL A 144 9.38 -2.08 -9.74
CA VAL A 144 8.96 -1.18 -10.83
C VAL A 144 9.80 0.10 -10.81
N VAL A 145 10.04 0.71 -9.64
CA VAL A 145 10.90 1.89 -9.52
C VAL A 145 12.35 1.56 -9.89
N GLY A 146 12.88 0.43 -9.44
CA GLY A 146 14.23 -0.03 -9.80
C GLY A 146 14.40 -0.14 -11.32
N VAL A 147 13.49 -0.86 -11.98
CA VAL A 147 13.45 -0.98 -13.45
C VAL A 147 13.33 0.39 -14.13
N ALA A 148 12.43 1.26 -13.66
CA ALA A 148 12.22 2.59 -14.24
C ALA A 148 13.44 3.52 -14.08
N THR A 149 14.31 3.25 -13.10
CA THR A 149 15.49 4.08 -12.80
C THR A 149 16.81 3.44 -13.22
N GLY A 150 16.79 2.20 -13.72
CA GLY A 150 17.97 1.47 -14.17
C GLY A 150 18.82 0.90 -13.03
N VAL A 151 18.19 0.55 -11.92
CA VAL A 151 18.79 -0.06 -10.71
C VAL A 151 18.54 -1.56 -10.67
#